data_AF-A0A2T7X2C7-F1
#
_entry.id   AF-A0A2T7X2C7-F1
#
_cell.length_a   1.000
_cell.length_b   1.000
_cell.length_c   1.000
_cell.angle_alpha   90.00
_cell.angle_beta   90.00
_cell.angle_gamma   90.00
#
_symmetry.space_group_name_H-M   'P 1'
#
loop_
_entity.id
_entity.type
_entity.pdbx_description
1 polymer ?
#
loop_
_entity_poly.entity_id
_entity_poly.type
_entity_poly.pdbx_seq_one_letter_code
_entity_poly.pdbx_strand_id
1 'polypeptide(L)'
;MNTEEVTVLLARIQGLDNRQVDELTVQAWEPLMDDVEYEDAVNAVNEHFRTSDRYLLPVHVRDYAQAFKRKRIRAAHVHDFDGHGYCGTCQLHESYVTRDVAGVT
;
A
#
# COMPACT_ATOMS: atom_id res chain seq x y z
N MET A 1 1.86 6.64 13.57
CA MET A 1 0.49 6.88 14.10
C MET A 1 0.54 7.07 15.61
N ASN A 2 -0.48 7.68 16.21
CA ASN A 2 -0.52 7.96 17.66
C ASN A 2 -1.05 6.76 18.49
N THR A 3 -0.93 6.85 19.83
CA THR A 3 -1.34 5.77 20.75
C THR A 3 -2.82 5.39 20.63
N GLU A 4 -3.71 6.35 20.40
CA GLU A 4 -5.15 6.11 20.22
C GLU A 4 -5.41 5.30 18.94
N GLU A 5 -4.76 5.69 17.84
CA GLU A 5 -4.83 4.98 16.55
C GLU A 5 -4.29 3.55 16.65
N VAL A 6 -3.18 3.35 17.39
CA VAL A 6 -2.63 2.01 17.66
C VAL A 6 -3.63 1.17 18.46
N THR A 7 -4.29 1.75 19.46
CA THR A 7 -5.30 1.07 20.27
C THR A 7 -6.48 0.61 19.42
N VAL A 8 -6.98 1.49 18.54
CA VAL A 8 -8.08 1.16 17.62
C VAL A 8 -7.65 0.07 16.62
N LEU A 9 -6.42 0.15 16.09
CA LEU A 9 -5.89 -0.86 15.19
C LEU A 9 -5.79 -2.23 15.87
N LEU A 10 -5.28 -2.28 17.10
CA LEU A 10 -5.15 -3.51 17.87
C LEU A 10 -6.50 -4.12 18.24
N ALA A 11 -7.50 -3.30 18.61
CA ALA A 11 -8.86 -3.77 18.85
C ALA A 11 -9.48 -4.42 17.60
N ARG A 12 -9.20 -3.88 16.41
CA ARG A 12 -9.60 -4.52 15.15
C ARG A 12 -8.93 -5.87 14.93
N ILE A 13 -7.62 -5.94 15.18
CA ILE A 13 -6.85 -7.18 15.04
C ILE A 13 -7.36 -8.24 16.02
N GLN A 14 -7.67 -7.87 17.25
CA GLN A 14 -8.27 -8.74 18.25
C GLN A 14 -9.56 -9.41 17.77
N GLY A 15 -10.40 -8.69 17.02
CA GLY A 15 -11.60 -9.29 16.41
C GLY A 15 -11.31 -10.36 15.35
N LEU A 16 -10.10 -10.36 14.76
CA LEU A 16 -9.71 -11.26 13.67
C LEU A 16 -8.87 -12.46 14.15
N ASP A 17 -7.96 -12.26 15.10
CA ASP A 17 -7.07 -13.31 15.59
C ASP A 17 -7.25 -13.68 17.06
N ASN A 18 -8.24 -13.08 17.73
CA ASN A 18 -8.59 -13.35 19.11
C ASN A 18 -7.43 -13.13 20.11
N ARG A 19 -6.47 -12.25 19.80
CA ARG A 19 -5.41 -11.86 20.75
C ARG A 19 -5.97 -11.10 21.94
N GLN A 20 -5.30 -11.20 23.08
CA GLN A 20 -5.54 -10.32 24.22
C GLN A 20 -4.77 -9.01 23.98
N VAL A 21 -5.47 -7.89 23.99
CA VAL A 21 -4.87 -6.55 23.91
C VAL A 21 -5.02 -5.90 25.27
N ASP A 22 -3.88 -5.66 25.92
CA ASP A 22 -3.77 -4.89 27.15
C ASP A 22 -2.93 -3.63 26.93
N GLU A 23 -2.83 -2.79 27.97
CA GLU A 23 -2.05 -1.56 27.92
C GLU A 23 -0.58 -1.80 27.58
N LEU A 24 0.00 -2.90 28.11
CA LEU A 24 1.38 -3.29 27.82
C LEU A 24 1.57 -3.62 26.33
N THR A 25 0.60 -4.28 25.70
CA THR A 25 0.61 -4.58 24.27
C THR A 25 0.57 -3.30 23.44
N VAL A 26 -0.27 -2.33 23.82
CA VAL A 26 -0.34 -1.03 23.14
C VAL A 26 1.01 -0.30 23.24
N GLN A 27 1.58 -0.22 24.45
CA GLN A 27 2.89 0.40 24.70
C GLN A 27 4.03 -0.30 23.94
N ALA A 28 3.95 -1.61 23.74
CA ALA A 28 4.92 -2.36 22.96
C ALA A 28 4.79 -2.13 21.45
N TRP A 29 3.57 -1.89 20.96
CA TRP A 29 3.29 -1.68 19.54
C TRP A 29 3.51 -0.23 19.08
N GLU A 30 3.22 0.74 19.94
CA GLU A 30 3.35 2.16 19.63
C GLU A 30 4.70 2.55 19.02
N PRO A 31 5.87 2.26 19.63
CA PRO A 31 7.15 2.66 19.08
C PRO A 31 7.47 1.94 17.75
N LEU A 32 6.77 0.85 17.44
CA LEU A 32 6.93 0.12 16.19
C LEU A 32 6.04 0.66 15.07
N MET A 33 5.13 1.58 15.36
CA MET A 33 4.14 2.12 14.42
C MET A 33 4.25 3.64 14.26
N ASP A 34 5.33 4.24 14.79
CA ASP A 34 5.55 5.69 14.80
C ASP A 34 5.55 6.31 13.40
N ASP A 35 6.18 5.66 12.44
CA ASP A 35 6.37 6.08 11.05
C ASP A 35 5.26 5.63 10.08
N VAL A 36 4.25 4.91 10.60
CA VAL A 36 3.17 4.33 9.82
C VAL A 36 1.91 5.18 9.93
N GLU A 37 1.29 5.48 8.79
CA GLU A 37 -0.02 6.15 8.72
C GLU A 37 -1.14 5.17 9.05
N TYR A 38 -2.17 5.61 9.78
CA TYR A 38 -3.26 4.75 10.22
C TYR A 38 -4.02 4.08 9.05
N GLU A 39 -4.30 4.82 7.98
CA GLU A 39 -4.97 4.29 6.79
C GLU A 39 -4.16 3.17 6.11
N ASP A 40 -2.85 3.39 5.95
CA ASP A 40 -1.95 2.41 5.35
C ASP A 40 -1.83 1.15 6.24
N ALA A 41 -1.87 1.29 7.57
CA ALA A 41 -1.88 0.18 8.51
C ALA A 41 -3.19 -0.62 8.47
N VAL A 42 -4.34 0.03 8.36
CA VAL A 42 -5.63 -0.65 8.21
C VAL A 42 -5.64 -1.49 6.92
N ASN A 43 -5.16 -0.92 5.82
CA ASN A 43 -5.04 -1.64 4.55
C ASN A 43 -4.08 -2.83 4.67
N ALA A 44 -2.96 -2.66 5.37
CA ALA A 44 -2.02 -3.73 5.66
C ALA A 44 -2.62 -4.89 6.44
N VAL A 45 -3.38 -4.61 7.51
CA VAL A 45 -4.08 -5.64 8.29
C VAL A 45 -5.06 -6.41 7.41
N ASN A 46 -5.90 -5.69 6.65
CA ASN A 46 -6.88 -6.34 5.77
C ASN A 46 -6.21 -7.22 4.70
N GLU A 47 -5.08 -6.76 4.13
CA GLU A 47 -4.35 -7.51 3.11
C GLU A 47 -3.70 -8.77 3.70
N HIS A 48 -3.11 -8.67 4.89
CA HIS A 48 -2.52 -9.81 5.58
C HIS A 48 -3.56 -10.91 5.80
N PHE A 49 -4.73 -10.58 6.37
CA PHE A 49 -5.77 -11.58 6.61
C PHE A 49 -6.47 -12.11 5.35
N ARG A 50 -6.30 -11.46 4.19
CA ARG A 50 -6.76 -11.99 2.89
C ARG A 50 -5.76 -12.95 2.25
N THR A 51 -4.47 -12.74 2.48
CA THR A 51 -3.40 -13.38 1.72
C THR A 51 -2.55 -14.34 2.55
N SER A 52 -2.66 -14.28 3.87
CA SER A 52 -1.84 -15.04 4.81
C SER A 52 -2.71 -15.59 5.95
N ASP A 53 -2.40 -16.81 6.36
CA ASP A 53 -2.96 -17.51 7.52
C ASP A 53 -2.09 -17.35 8.79
N ARG A 54 -0.90 -16.77 8.65
CA ARG A 54 0.07 -16.59 9.74
C ARG A 54 -0.41 -15.58 10.78
N TYR A 55 0.04 -15.78 12.01
CA TYR A 55 -0.15 -14.81 13.08
C TYR A 55 0.41 -13.43 12.70
N LEU A 56 -0.38 -12.38 12.93
CA LEU A 56 -0.02 -11.02 12.52
C LEU A 56 1.00 -10.42 13.51
N LEU A 57 2.18 -10.08 13.01
CA LEU A 57 3.22 -9.40 13.77
C LEU A 57 3.35 -7.93 13.32
N PRO A 58 3.90 -7.03 14.15
CA PRO A 58 4.13 -5.63 13.78
C PRO A 58 4.90 -5.48 12.45
N VAL A 59 5.91 -6.33 12.22
CA VAL A 59 6.70 -6.31 10.99
C VAL A 59 5.86 -6.51 9.73
N HIS A 60 4.86 -7.40 9.78
CA HIS A 60 3.96 -7.61 8.64
C HIS A 60 3.17 -6.34 8.33
N VAL A 61 2.63 -5.67 9.36
CA VAL A 61 1.89 -4.41 9.18
C VAL A 61 2.78 -3.36 8.55
N ARG A 62 4.04 -3.20 9.01
CA ARG A 62 5.00 -2.24 8.44
C ARG A 62 5.29 -2.53 6.97
N ASP A 63 5.59 -3.79 6.63
CA ASP A 63 5.95 -4.18 5.26
C ASP A 63 4.82 -3.86 4.27
N TYR A 64 3.59 -4.25 4.61
CA TYR A 64 2.42 -3.96 3.79
C TYR A 64 2.09 -2.47 3.77
N ALA A 65 2.16 -1.78 4.91
CA ALA A 65 1.84 -0.35 5.00
C ALA A 65 2.81 0.49 4.15
N GLN A 66 4.10 0.15 4.15
CA GLN A 66 5.07 0.79 3.25
C GLN A 66 4.72 0.57 1.77
N ALA A 67 4.21 -0.61 1.41
CA ALA A 67 3.74 -0.87 0.04
C ALA A 67 2.53 -0.01 -0.33
N PHE A 68 1.57 0.18 0.59
CA PHE A 68 0.42 1.07 0.39
C PHE A 68 0.83 2.54 0.31
N LYS A 69 1.73 3.00 1.19
CA LYS A 69 2.31 4.35 1.13
C LYS A 69 2.96 4.63 -0.22
N ARG A 70 3.76 3.68 -0.74
CA ARG A 70 4.39 3.79 -2.08
C ARG A 70 3.33 3.89 -3.19
N LYS A 71 2.27 3.07 -3.14
CA LYS A 71 1.17 3.12 -4.12
C LYS A 71 0.45 4.48 -4.07
N ARG A 72 0.18 5.00 -2.88
CA ARG A 72 -0.48 6.29 -2.65
C ARG A 72 0.34 7.46 -3.18
N ILE A 73 1.63 7.53 -2.84
CA ILE A 73 2.54 8.56 -3.36
C ILE A 73 2.64 8.48 -4.89
N ARG A 74 2.75 7.28 -5.45
CA ARG A 74 2.78 7.08 -6.90
C ARG A 74 1.50 7.57 -7.56
N ALA A 75 0.33 7.23 -7.00
CA ALA A 75 -0.95 7.67 -7.54
C ALA A 75 -1.08 9.20 -7.48
N ALA A 76 -0.64 9.85 -6.39
CA ALA A 76 -0.66 11.30 -6.27
C ALA A 76 0.23 11.99 -7.32
N HIS A 77 1.43 11.46 -7.60
CA HIS A 77 2.32 12.04 -8.61
C HIS A 77 1.83 11.86 -10.06
N VAL A 78 1.01 10.85 -10.36
CA VAL A 78 0.48 10.65 -11.72
C VAL A 78 -0.55 11.73 -12.10
N HIS A 79 -1.18 12.38 -11.11
CA HIS A 79 -2.15 13.44 -11.34
C HIS A 79 -1.55 14.86 -11.40
N ASP A 80 -0.26 15.02 -11.11
CA ASP A 80 0.42 16.33 -11.18
C ASP A 80 1.06 16.60 -12.55
N PHE A 81 0.92 15.66 -13.50
CA PHE A 81 1.43 15.76 -14.86
C PHE A 81 0.38 16.29 -15.87
N ASP A 82 -0.61 17.04 -15.40
CA ASP A 82 -1.53 17.79 -16.24
C ASP A 82 -0.92 19.14 -16.66
N GLY A 83 0.05 19.05 -17.59
CA GLY A 83 -0.08 19.84 -18.82
C GLY A 83 0.57 21.22 -18.90
N HIS A 84 1.89 21.35 -18.77
CA HIS A 84 2.68 22.24 -19.64
C HIS A 84 4.14 21.77 -19.73
N GLY A 85 4.42 20.88 -20.69
CA GLY A 85 5.77 20.35 -20.90
C GLY A 85 5.88 19.46 -22.13
N TYR A 86 5.27 19.86 -23.25
CA TYR A 86 5.77 19.40 -24.55
C TYR A 86 7.23 19.85 -24.67
N CYS A 87 8.19 18.97 -24.40
CA CYS A 87 9.53 19.13 -24.92
C CYS A 87 9.43 18.86 -26.42
N GLY A 88 9.33 19.93 -27.21
CA GLY A 88 9.12 19.92 -28.66
C GLY A 88 10.29 19.39 -29.50
N THR A 89 10.93 18.28 -29.11
CA THR A 89 12.03 17.68 -29.89
C THR A 89 12.09 16.15 -29.93
N CYS A 90 11.24 15.39 -29.23
CA CYS A 90 11.28 13.92 -29.33
C CYS A 90 10.12 13.36 -30.17
N GLN A 91 9.98 13.85 -31.41
CA GLN A 91 9.17 13.18 -32.43
C GLN A 91 10.05 12.29 -33.29
N LEU A 92 10.69 11.28 -32.71
CA LEU A 92 11.26 10.17 -33.46
C LEU A 92 11.25 8.91 -32.59
N HIS A 93 10.39 7.96 -33.00
CA HIS A 93 10.73 6.57 -33.27
C HIS A 93 9.79 5.55 -32.59
N GLU A 94 8.71 5.17 -33.28
CA GLU A 94 8.44 3.75 -33.57
C GLU A 94 7.30 3.61 -34.58
N SER A 95 7.69 3.50 -35.84
CA SER A 95 6.88 2.89 -36.88
C SER A 95 6.71 1.40 -36.58
N TYR A 96 5.65 1.02 -35.85
CA TYR A 96 5.15 -0.35 -35.92
C TYR A 96 4.19 -0.46 -37.09
N VAL A 97 4.77 -0.90 -38.21
CA VAL A 97 4.06 -1.49 -39.34
C VAL A 97 3.33 -2.74 -38.84
N THR A 98 2.03 -2.65 -38.59
CA THR A 98 1.18 -3.85 -38.61
C THR A 98 0.84 -4.15 -40.06
N ARG A 99 1.66 -4.98 -40.70
CA ARG A 99 1.26 -5.74 -41.88
C ARG A 99 0.13 -6.67 -41.44
N ASP A 100 -1.10 -6.33 -41.77
CA ASP A 100 -2.19 -7.30 -41.84
C ASP A 100 -1.87 -8.28 -42.98
N VAL A 101 -1.27 -9.41 -42.62
CA VAL A 101 -1.33 -10.64 -43.41
C VAL A 101 -2.63 -11.34 -43.08
N ALA A 102 -3.66 -11.08 -43.88
CA ALA A 102 -4.89 -11.85 -43.89
C ALA A 102 -5.32 -12.15 -45.34
N GLY A 103 -5.28 -13.43 -45.72
CA GLY A 103 -6.10 -13.97 -46.81
C GLY A 103 -5.38 -14.39 -48.10
N VAL A 104 -4.59 -15.47 -48.04
CA VAL A 104 -4.41 -16.36 -49.19
C VAL A 104 -5.45 -17.47 -49.07
N THR A 105 -6.42 -17.49 -49.97
CA THR A 105 -7.08 -18.67 -50.55
C THR A 105 -7.79 -18.25 -51.82
#